data_AF-A0AA36J3V4-F1
#
_entry.id   AF-A0AA36J3V4-F1
#
_cell.length_a   1.000
_cell.length_b   1.000
_cell.length_c   1.000
_cell.angle_alpha   90.00
_cell.angle_beta   90.00
_cell.angle_gamma   90.00
#
_symmetry.space_group_name_H-M   'P 1'
#
loop_
_entity.id
_entity.type
_entity.pdbx_description
1 polymer ?
#
loop_
_entity_poly.entity_id
_entity_poly.type
_entity_poly.pdbx_seq_one_letter_code
_entity_poly.pdbx_strand_id
1 'polypeptide(L)'
;MSTTIEIIEGCTDRTSRLGLKKAMQIYGEIDACHMGDRAVMGDNFTEYPLVRFKSQTAAENALAALKAGQVYLDGIPLKGEWRGGTRRPHRGNEKETMPPPAPAEETTSRDLKPEKTRRSPSRAERAERAERAERTRRKRSRSKSRSRRRRNTSPRKEKEKDKEREKTSLSINTLAALLGLPENKDAGNLESQLSDNPLYRRK
;
A
#
# COMPACT_ATOMS: atom_id res chain seq x y z
N MET A 1 -8.51 -15.25 -12.71
CA MET A 1 -9.18 -13.95 -12.47
C MET A 1 -8.28 -13.12 -11.58
N SER A 2 -7.97 -11.87 -11.93
CA SER A 2 -7.12 -11.01 -11.12
C SER A 2 -7.93 -10.37 -9.99
N THR A 3 -7.36 -10.24 -8.79
CA THR A 3 -7.97 -9.50 -7.66
C THR A 3 -7.37 -8.09 -7.51
N THR A 4 -6.58 -7.67 -8.50
CA THR A 4 -5.79 -6.43 -8.47
C THR A 4 -6.27 -5.48 -9.55
N ILE A 5 -6.58 -4.25 -9.13
CA ILE A 5 -7.04 -3.15 -9.97
C ILE A 5 -5.95 -2.08 -9.98
N GLU A 6 -5.64 -1.56 -11.17
CA GLU A 6 -4.76 -0.41 -11.37
C GLU A 6 -5.61 0.85 -11.57
N ILE A 7 -5.27 1.93 -10.89
CA ILE A 7 -5.97 3.23 -10.97
C ILE A 7 -5.25 4.07 -12.02
N ILE A 8 -5.93 4.33 -13.13
CA ILE A 8 -5.38 5.01 -14.31
C ILE A 8 -5.54 6.53 -14.16
N GLU A 9 -6.70 6.98 -13.66
CA GLU A 9 -7.02 8.41 -13.54
C GLU A 9 -7.59 8.75 -12.16
N GLY A 10 -7.49 10.03 -11.80
CA GLY A 10 -8.04 10.59 -10.55
C GLY A 10 -7.12 10.51 -9.34
N CYS A 11 -5.96 9.87 -9.46
CA CYS A 11 -4.91 9.92 -8.44
C CYS A 11 -3.97 11.12 -8.67
N THR A 12 -4.01 12.10 -7.77
CA THR A 12 -3.08 13.25 -7.77
C THR A 12 -1.94 13.05 -6.77
N ASP A 13 -0.89 13.87 -6.83
CA ASP A 13 0.21 13.88 -5.84
C ASP A 13 -0.27 14.00 -4.39
N ARG A 14 -1.37 14.75 -4.21
CA ARG A 14 -1.97 15.04 -2.91
C ARG A 14 -2.79 13.87 -2.38
N THR A 15 -3.20 12.94 -3.23
CA THR A 15 -3.93 11.77 -2.77
C THR A 15 -3.08 11.01 -1.77
N SER A 16 -3.70 10.49 -0.71
CA SER A 16 -2.99 9.68 0.27
C SER A 16 -3.31 8.20 0.07
N ARG A 17 -2.33 7.32 0.31
CA ARG A 17 -2.55 5.85 0.32
C ARG A 17 -3.71 5.46 1.22
N LEU A 18 -3.84 6.14 2.36
CA LEU A 18 -4.91 5.90 3.31
C LEU A 18 -6.28 6.32 2.77
N GLY A 19 -6.36 7.44 2.06
CA GLY A 19 -7.58 7.90 1.41
C GLY A 19 -8.06 6.90 0.36
N LEU A 20 -7.15 6.48 -0.54
CA LEU A 20 -7.47 5.47 -1.56
C LEU A 20 -7.94 4.16 -0.92
N LYS A 21 -7.25 3.68 0.11
CA LYS A 21 -7.65 2.48 0.85
C LYS A 21 -9.06 2.65 1.45
N LYS A 22 -9.36 3.77 2.11
CA LYS A 22 -10.68 4.02 2.71
C LYS A 22 -11.80 4.08 1.67
N ALA A 23 -11.58 4.76 0.54
CA ALA A 23 -12.57 4.85 -0.53
C ALA A 23 -12.89 3.47 -1.12
N MET A 24 -11.86 2.64 -1.34
CA MET A 24 -12.03 1.30 -1.92
C MET A 24 -12.56 0.26 -0.91
N GLN A 25 -12.38 0.50 0.39
CA GLN A 25 -12.79 -0.44 1.45
C GLN A 25 -14.32 -0.61 1.52
N ILE A 26 -15.09 0.31 0.93
CA ILE A 26 -16.57 0.22 0.83
C ILE A 26 -16.99 -1.00 0.00
N TYR A 27 -16.20 -1.39 -1.01
CA TYR A 27 -16.51 -2.49 -1.91
C TYR A 27 -16.01 -3.85 -1.41
N GLY A 28 -15.12 -3.85 -0.41
CA GLY A 28 -14.67 -5.06 0.26
C GLY A 28 -13.31 -4.92 0.94
N GLU A 29 -12.84 -6.01 1.54
CA GLU A 29 -11.59 -6.01 2.28
C GLU A 29 -10.36 -5.96 1.36
N ILE A 30 -9.48 -4.99 1.61
CA ILE A 30 -8.26 -4.75 0.85
C ILE A 30 -7.10 -5.49 1.50
N ASP A 31 -6.45 -6.35 0.73
CA ASP A 31 -5.25 -7.10 1.12
C ASP A 31 -4.00 -6.21 1.07
N ALA A 32 -3.78 -5.56 -0.07
CA ALA A 32 -2.65 -4.67 -0.28
C ALA A 32 -3.05 -3.45 -1.13
N CYS A 33 -2.41 -2.33 -0.88
CA CYS A 33 -2.54 -1.11 -1.68
C CYS A 33 -1.15 -0.52 -1.86
N HIS A 34 -0.78 -0.18 -3.08
CA HIS A 34 0.51 0.42 -3.42
C HIS A 34 0.26 1.66 -4.29
N MET A 35 0.93 2.76 -4.01
CA MET A 35 0.65 4.04 -4.68
C MET A 35 1.45 4.25 -5.97
N GLY A 36 2.26 3.27 -6.38
CA GLY A 36 3.25 3.45 -7.43
C GLY A 36 4.39 4.36 -6.97
N ASP A 37 5.26 4.71 -7.91
CA ASP A 37 6.38 5.62 -7.68
C ASP A 37 5.93 7.08 -7.84
N ARG A 38 5.59 7.71 -6.70
CA ARG A 38 5.13 9.11 -6.65
C ARG A 38 6.22 10.12 -6.98
N ALA A 39 7.50 9.73 -6.91
CA ALA A 39 8.60 10.64 -7.19
C ALA A 39 8.66 11.03 -8.68
N VAL A 40 8.02 10.23 -9.55
CA VAL A 40 7.97 10.42 -11.00
C VAL A 40 6.53 10.69 -11.47
N MET A 41 5.73 11.40 -10.67
CA MET A 41 4.40 11.90 -11.07
C MET A 41 4.51 13.10 -12.05
N GLY A 42 5.33 12.94 -13.09
CA GLY A 42 5.31 13.76 -14.30
C GLY A 42 4.83 12.91 -15.49
N ASP A 43 5.20 13.29 -16.72
CA ASP A 43 4.76 12.58 -17.93
C ASP A 43 5.24 11.11 -18.03
N ASN A 44 6.15 10.67 -17.17
CA ASN A 44 6.77 9.33 -17.19
C ASN A 44 6.31 8.45 -16.01
N PHE A 45 5.02 8.10 -15.97
CA PHE A 45 4.50 7.13 -15.02
C PHE A 45 5.11 5.75 -15.23
N THR A 46 5.96 5.32 -14.30
CA THR A 46 6.56 3.96 -14.34
C THR A 46 5.60 2.92 -13.76
N GLU A 47 4.82 3.27 -12.72
CA GLU A 47 3.87 2.36 -12.07
C GLU A 47 2.63 3.12 -11.58
N TYR A 48 1.45 2.65 -11.98
CA TYR A 48 0.17 3.20 -11.53
C TYR A 48 -0.17 2.73 -10.10
N PRO A 49 -0.92 3.53 -9.33
CA PRO A 49 -1.45 3.07 -8.05
C PRO A 49 -2.27 1.80 -8.23
N LEU A 50 -2.02 0.79 -7.40
CA LEU A 50 -2.69 -0.50 -7.46
C LEU A 50 -3.34 -0.86 -6.12
N VAL A 51 -4.48 -1.54 -6.21
CA VAL A 51 -5.25 -2.03 -5.07
C VAL A 51 -5.55 -3.50 -5.29
N ARG A 52 -5.17 -4.35 -4.33
CA ARG A 52 -5.43 -5.79 -4.31
C ARG A 52 -6.48 -6.09 -3.25
N PHE A 53 -7.59 -6.68 -3.68
CA PHE A 53 -8.65 -7.13 -2.79
C PHE A 53 -8.39 -8.55 -2.30
N LYS A 54 -8.94 -8.89 -1.13
CA LYS A 54 -8.95 -10.27 -0.62
C LYS A 54 -9.91 -11.18 -1.38
N SER A 55 -11.07 -10.65 -1.75
CA SER A 55 -12.08 -11.37 -2.53
C SER A 55 -12.12 -10.90 -3.98
N GLN A 56 -12.34 -11.83 -4.91
CA GLN A 56 -12.58 -11.51 -6.31
C GLN A 56 -13.89 -10.75 -6.53
N THR A 57 -14.96 -11.14 -5.83
CA THR A 57 -16.27 -10.47 -5.94
C THR A 57 -16.20 -9.00 -5.53
N ALA A 58 -15.38 -8.69 -4.51
CA ALA A 58 -15.12 -7.32 -4.08
C ALA A 58 -14.40 -6.51 -5.17
N ALA A 59 -13.43 -7.12 -5.86
CA ALA A 59 -12.73 -6.46 -6.95
C ALA A 59 -13.64 -6.19 -8.16
N GLU A 60 -14.53 -7.12 -8.52
CA GLU A 60 -15.51 -6.92 -9.59
C GLU A 60 -16.49 -5.78 -9.27
N ASN A 61 -16.99 -5.73 -8.03
CA ASN A 61 -17.86 -4.65 -7.56
C ASN A 61 -17.14 -3.29 -7.59
N ALA A 62 -15.90 -3.24 -7.11
CA ALA A 62 -15.09 -2.03 -7.14
C ALA A 62 -14.84 -1.55 -8.57
N LEU A 63 -14.53 -2.47 -9.50
CA LEU A 63 -14.31 -2.12 -10.90
C LEU A 63 -15.60 -1.62 -11.57
N ALA A 64 -16.74 -2.23 -11.28
CA ALA A 64 -18.03 -1.77 -11.77
C ALA A 64 -18.34 -0.33 -11.30
N ALA A 65 -18.10 -0.04 -10.01
CA ALA A 65 -18.27 1.30 -9.45
C ALA A 65 -17.28 2.33 -10.04
N LEU A 66 -16.05 1.93 -10.31
CA LEU A 66 -15.05 2.76 -11.00
C LEU A 66 -15.47 3.10 -12.42
N LYS A 67 -15.95 2.11 -13.19
CA LYS A 67 -16.48 2.32 -14.54
C LYS A 67 -17.72 3.21 -14.55
N ALA A 68 -18.55 3.12 -13.50
CA ALA A 68 -19.70 3.99 -13.31
C ALA A 68 -19.35 5.40 -12.81
N GLY A 69 -18.09 5.69 -12.46
CA GLY A 69 -17.68 6.99 -11.92
C GLY A 69 -18.25 7.29 -10.54
N GLN A 70 -18.57 6.26 -9.75
CA GLN A 70 -19.15 6.41 -8.41
C GLN A 70 -18.11 6.54 -7.29
N VAL A 71 -16.84 6.25 -7.58
CA VAL A 71 -15.75 6.30 -6.61
C VAL A 71 -15.06 7.66 -6.69
N TYR A 72 -15.08 8.39 -5.57
CA TYR A 72 -14.44 9.70 -5.47
C TYR A 72 -13.32 9.67 -4.43
N LEU A 73 -12.22 10.36 -4.73
CA LEU A 73 -11.12 10.57 -3.82
C LEU A 73 -10.75 12.06 -3.83
N ASP A 74 -10.83 12.71 -2.67
CA ASP A 74 -10.57 14.15 -2.52
C ASP A 74 -11.42 15.02 -3.50
N GLY A 75 -12.63 14.56 -3.83
CA GLY A 75 -13.55 15.22 -4.76
C GLY A 75 -13.32 14.92 -6.25
N ILE A 76 -12.32 14.08 -6.58
CA ILE A 76 -11.99 13.72 -7.96
C ILE A 76 -12.49 12.28 -8.24
N PRO A 77 -13.22 12.04 -9.33
CA PRO A 77 -13.66 10.70 -9.70
C PRO A 77 -12.46 9.84 -10.12
N LEU A 78 -12.39 8.61 -9.61
CA LEU A 78 -11.35 7.65 -9.95
C LEU A 78 -11.75 6.80 -11.16
N LYS A 79 -10.78 6.45 -11.99
CA LYS A 79 -10.93 5.40 -13.02
C LYS A 79 -9.86 4.35 -12.86
N GLY A 80 -10.21 3.09 -13.13
CA GLY A 80 -9.27 1.99 -13.05
C GLY A 80 -9.61 0.85 -13.99
N GLU A 81 -8.63 -0.01 -14.20
CA GLU A 81 -8.72 -1.20 -15.04
C GLU A 81 -8.15 -2.41 -14.28
N TRP A 82 -8.52 -3.62 -14.72
CA TRP A 82 -7.84 -4.82 -14.26
C TRP A 82 -6.36 -4.73 -14.56
N ARG A 83 -5.53 -5.15 -13.60
CA ARG A 83 -4.11 -5.33 -13.85
C ARG A 83 -3.92 -6.39 -14.95
N GLY A 84 -3.56 -5.94 -16.15
CA GLY A 84 -3.27 -6.81 -17.28
C GLY A 84 -2.06 -7.67 -16.96
N GLY A 85 -2.25 -9.00 -16.93
CA GLY A 85 -1.21 -9.98 -16.59
C GLY A 85 0.06 -9.95 -17.46
N THR A 86 0.10 -9.08 -18.47
CA THR A 86 1.24 -8.89 -19.38
C THR A 86 2.28 -7.92 -18.84
N ARG A 87 1.93 -7.01 -17.91
CA ARG A 87 2.94 -6.20 -17.22
C ARG A 87 3.57 -7.07 -16.15
N ARG A 88 4.62 -7.82 -16.53
CA ARG A 88 5.50 -8.48 -15.58
C ARG A 88 5.79 -7.47 -14.47
N PRO A 89 5.54 -7.78 -13.19
CA PRO A 89 6.04 -6.91 -12.14
C PRO A 89 7.51 -6.72 -12.43
N HIS A 90 7.96 -5.46 -12.52
CA HIS A 90 9.38 -5.16 -12.54
C HIS A 90 9.88 -5.58 -11.16
N ARG A 91 10.13 -6.90 -11.00
CA ARG A 91 10.76 -7.44 -9.82
C ARG A 91 12.14 -6.82 -9.87
N GLY A 92 12.31 -5.72 -9.15
CA GLY A 92 13.59 -5.32 -8.55
C GLY A 92 14.07 -6.37 -7.56
N ASN A 93 14.06 -7.66 -7.98
CA ASN A 93 14.96 -8.67 -7.49
C ASN A 93 16.17 -8.62 -8.43
N GLU A 94 16.86 -7.49 -8.45
CA GLU A 94 18.31 -7.49 -8.60
C GLU A 94 18.90 -7.95 -7.25
N LYS A 95 18.45 -9.10 -6.75
CA LYS A 95 19.41 -9.98 -6.12
C LYS A 95 20.23 -10.47 -7.28
N GLU A 96 21.39 -9.85 -7.47
CA GLU A 96 22.62 -10.51 -7.83
C GLU A 96 22.34 -11.94 -8.30
N THR A 97 22.25 -12.11 -9.61
CA THR A 97 22.39 -13.42 -10.25
C THR A 97 23.79 -13.90 -9.87
N MET A 98 23.92 -14.48 -8.67
CA MET A 98 25.01 -15.39 -8.41
C MET A 98 24.96 -16.42 -9.54
N PRO A 99 26.08 -16.66 -10.25
CA PRO A 99 26.13 -17.72 -11.24
C PRO A 99 25.70 -19.03 -10.57
N PRO A 100 25.04 -19.94 -11.31
CA PRO A 100 24.61 -21.22 -10.77
C PRO A 100 25.79 -21.91 -10.08
N PRO A 101 25.61 -22.49 -8.88
CA PRO A 101 26.69 -23.26 -8.24
C PRO A 101 27.08 -24.37 -9.23
N ALA A 102 28.32 -24.31 -9.70
CA ALA A 102 28.93 -25.40 -10.44
C ALA A 102 28.75 -26.69 -9.64
N PRO A 103 28.57 -27.85 -10.30
CA PRO A 103 28.48 -29.13 -9.61
C PRO A 103 29.68 -29.24 -8.67
N ALA A 104 29.40 -29.60 -7.42
CA ALA A 104 30.38 -29.69 -6.35
C ALA A 104 31.45 -30.74 -6.69
N GLU A 105 32.47 -30.33 -7.44
CA GLU A 105 33.72 -31.06 -7.50
C GLU A 105 34.38 -30.89 -6.14
N GLU A 106 34.66 -32.05 -5.54
CA GLU A 106 35.17 -32.27 -4.20
C GLU A 106 36.40 -31.40 -3.92
N THR A 107 36.15 -30.21 -3.38
CA THR A 107 37.20 -29.27 -3.00
C THR A 107 37.80 -29.77 -1.70
N THR A 108 38.75 -30.70 -1.83
CA THR A 108 39.52 -31.20 -0.69
C THR A 108 40.36 -30.07 -0.08
N SER A 109 40.62 -30.14 1.22
CA SER A 109 41.27 -29.11 2.04
C SER A 109 42.71 -28.74 1.64
N ARG A 110 43.19 -29.15 0.46
CA ARG A 110 44.53 -28.87 -0.09
C ARG A 110 44.58 -27.66 -1.04
N ASP A 111 43.47 -27.21 -1.61
CA ASP A 111 43.44 -26.14 -2.62
C ASP A 111 43.21 -24.71 -2.09
N LEU A 112 43.00 -24.54 -0.79
CA LEU A 112 42.84 -23.21 -0.16
C LEU A 112 44.18 -22.50 0.15
N LYS A 113 45.23 -22.71 -0.65
CA LYS A 113 46.47 -21.94 -0.54
C LYS A 113 46.44 -20.80 -1.56
N PRO A 114 46.32 -19.53 -1.16
CA PRO A 114 46.44 -18.43 -2.10
C PRO A 114 47.85 -18.44 -2.70
N GLU A 115 47.92 -18.68 -4.00
CA GLU A 115 49.13 -18.58 -4.79
C GLU A 115 49.65 -17.15 -4.69
N LYS A 116 50.79 -17.00 -4.02
CA LYS A 116 51.59 -15.77 -3.99
C LYS A 116 51.93 -15.41 -5.43
N THR A 117 51.14 -14.51 -6.03
CA THR A 117 51.50 -13.87 -7.28
C THR A 117 52.75 -13.04 -7.03
N ARG A 118 53.87 -13.63 -7.44
CA ARG A 118 55.18 -13.00 -7.54
C ARG A 118 55.08 -11.86 -8.56
N ARG A 119 54.99 -10.63 -8.07
CA ARG A 119 55.41 -9.43 -8.81
C ARG A 119 56.33 -8.62 -7.91
N SER A 120 57.63 -8.85 -8.09
CA SER A 120 58.74 -8.04 -7.60
C SER A 120 59.30 -7.21 -8.77
N PRO A 121 60.26 -6.29 -8.60
CA PRO A 121 60.43 -5.23 -7.59
C PRO A 121 60.97 -3.90 -8.19
N SER A 122 60.66 -2.75 -7.58
CA SER A 122 61.47 -1.50 -7.50
C SER A 122 60.53 -0.35 -7.11
N ARG A 123 60.88 0.65 -6.31
CA ARG A 123 62.07 1.01 -5.54
C ARG A 123 61.62 2.22 -4.74
N ALA A 124 61.89 2.22 -3.44
CA ALA A 124 62.03 3.41 -2.60
C ALA A 124 60.91 4.46 -2.67
N GLU A 125 59.91 4.34 -1.79
CA GLU A 125 59.44 5.48 -0.98
C GLU A 125 58.56 4.92 0.15
N ARG A 126 59.16 4.74 1.34
CA ARG A 126 59.05 5.71 2.44
C ARG A 126 57.90 5.30 3.39
N ALA A 127 58.09 4.24 4.18
CA ALA A 127 58.78 4.29 5.47
C ALA A 127 58.16 5.24 6.54
N GLU A 128 57.00 5.87 6.32
CA GLU A 128 56.50 6.90 7.27
C GLU A 128 55.11 6.69 7.90
N ARG A 129 54.32 5.66 7.54
CA ARG A 129 52.96 5.51 8.13
C ARG A 129 52.71 4.26 8.97
N ALA A 130 53.75 3.48 9.21
CA ALA A 130 53.74 2.36 10.17
C ALA A 130 54.00 2.83 11.63
N GLU A 131 54.34 4.10 11.85
CA GLU A 131 54.67 4.65 13.18
C GLU A 131 53.55 5.46 13.85
N ARG A 132 52.29 5.26 13.42
CA ARG A 132 51.08 5.67 14.17
C ARG A 132 50.23 4.45 14.49
N ALA A 133 50.83 3.36 14.93
CA ALA A 133 51.29 3.22 16.31
C ALA A 133 50.20 3.57 17.33
N GLU A 134 49.63 2.48 17.87
CA GLU A 134 49.99 2.16 19.25
C GLU A 134 49.48 3.10 20.36
N ARG A 135 48.41 3.89 20.18
CA ARG A 135 47.93 4.76 21.29
C ARG A 135 46.49 4.65 21.79
N THR A 136 45.59 3.92 21.15
CA THR A 136 44.18 3.84 21.64
C THR A 136 43.65 2.42 21.82
N ARG A 137 44.53 1.44 21.99
CA ARG A 137 44.28 0.29 22.88
C ARG A 137 44.33 0.76 24.34
N ARG A 138 43.32 1.48 24.84
CA ARG A 138 43.15 1.67 26.28
C ARG A 138 41.68 1.91 26.65
N LYS A 139 41.06 0.83 27.13
CA LYS A 139 40.10 0.82 28.24
C LYS A 139 38.80 1.60 28.04
N ARG A 140 37.73 0.92 27.60
CA ARG A 140 36.41 1.12 28.25
C ARG A 140 35.44 -0.04 28.04
N SER A 141 35.72 -1.15 28.70
CA SER A 141 34.69 -1.96 29.32
C SER A 141 33.85 -1.06 30.25
N ARG A 142 32.62 -0.73 29.84
CA ARG A 142 31.64 -0.14 30.77
C ARG A 142 30.24 -0.64 30.44
N SER A 143 29.92 -1.77 31.07
CA SER A 143 28.58 -2.15 31.49
C SER A 143 27.67 -0.94 31.73
N LYS A 144 26.54 -0.88 31.02
CA LYS A 144 25.47 0.08 31.33
C LYS A 144 24.11 -0.59 31.31
N SER A 145 23.91 -1.39 32.34
CA SER A 145 22.61 -1.62 32.96
C SER A 145 21.97 -0.25 33.28
N ARG A 146 20.85 0.07 32.64
CA ARG A 146 19.94 1.13 33.11
C ARG A 146 18.50 0.64 33.06
N SER A 147 18.12 0.06 34.19
CA SER A 147 16.79 0.11 34.73
C SER A 147 16.28 1.55 34.80
N ARG A 148 15.12 1.80 34.19
CA ARG A 148 14.14 2.84 34.54
C ARG A 148 12.79 2.21 34.24
N ARG A 149 12.18 1.45 35.16
CA ARG A 149 11.44 1.89 36.36
C ARG A 149 10.73 3.25 36.18
N ARG A 150 9.41 3.13 36.02
CA ARG A 150 8.32 3.95 36.57
C ARG A 150 8.09 5.35 35.98
N ARG A 151 6.91 5.51 35.37
CA ARG A 151 5.75 6.26 35.94
C ARG A 151 4.58 6.08 34.96
N ASN A 152 3.49 5.43 35.37
CA ASN A 152 2.33 6.04 36.03
C ASN A 152 1.91 7.35 35.35
N THR A 153 0.71 7.36 34.75
CA THR A 153 -0.39 8.36 34.88
C THR A 153 -1.39 8.01 33.76
N SER A 154 -2.31 7.08 33.99
CA SER A 154 -3.68 7.31 34.49
C SER A 154 -4.71 7.48 33.35
N PRO A 155 -5.97 7.07 33.60
CA PRO A 155 -6.94 6.69 32.58
C PRO A 155 -7.88 7.85 32.19
N ARG A 156 -8.78 7.56 31.24
CA ARG A 156 -10.13 8.14 31.15
C ARG A 156 -10.27 9.55 30.51
N LYS A 157 -10.73 9.52 29.27
CA LYS A 157 -11.53 10.56 28.58
C LYS A 157 -12.22 9.78 27.44
N GLU A 158 -13.42 9.22 27.56
CA GLU A 158 -14.67 9.83 28.01
C GLU A 158 -14.70 11.33 27.68
N LYS A 159 -14.82 11.59 26.37
CA LYS A 159 -15.44 12.81 25.90
C LYS A 159 -16.57 12.43 24.99
N GLU A 160 -17.74 12.40 25.60
CA GLU A 160 -19.03 12.68 24.98
C GLU A 160 -18.87 13.64 23.80
N LYS A 161 -19.35 13.22 22.64
CA LYS A 161 -19.78 14.15 21.60
C LYS A 161 -21.02 13.61 20.90
N ASP A 162 -21.99 13.22 21.72
CA ASP A 162 -23.41 13.19 21.38
C ASP A 162 -24.02 14.52 21.83
N LYS A 163 -24.26 15.41 20.87
CA LYS A 163 -25.32 16.44 20.82
C LYS A 163 -24.92 17.49 19.78
N GLU A 164 -25.90 17.88 18.98
CA GLU A 164 -25.86 18.91 17.93
C GLU A 164 -25.39 18.45 16.54
N ARG A 165 -26.23 17.65 15.88
CA ARG A 165 -26.57 17.87 14.46
C ARG A 165 -27.94 17.28 14.11
N GLU A 166 -28.92 17.47 14.99
CA GLU A 166 -30.33 17.56 14.61
C GLU A 166 -30.66 19.04 14.40
N LYS A 167 -30.69 19.46 13.14
CA LYS A 167 -31.37 20.66 12.58
C LYS A 167 -30.68 21.01 11.26
N THR A 168 -30.99 20.24 10.22
CA THR A 168 -31.15 20.66 8.81
C THR A 168 -31.25 19.40 7.94
N SER A 169 -32.16 18.49 8.26
CA SER A 169 -32.71 17.60 7.23
C SER A 169 -33.75 18.42 6.46
N LEU A 170 -33.28 19.28 5.57
CA LEU A 170 -34.11 19.73 4.46
C LEU A 170 -34.51 18.45 3.73
N SER A 171 -35.80 18.13 3.77
CA SER A 171 -36.32 16.95 3.10
C SER A 171 -35.93 17.03 1.63
N ILE A 172 -35.50 15.89 1.06
CA ILE A 172 -35.05 15.78 -0.34
C ILE A 172 -36.07 16.41 -1.31
N ASN A 173 -37.35 16.41 -0.93
CA ASN A 173 -38.45 17.03 -1.67
C ASN A 173 -38.37 18.56 -1.75
N THR A 174 -37.81 19.25 -0.75
CA THR A 174 -37.66 20.72 -0.76
C THR A 174 -36.50 21.20 -1.62
N LEU A 175 -35.43 20.40 -1.76
CA LEU A 175 -34.28 20.74 -2.61
C LEU A 175 -34.59 20.52 -4.10
N ALA A 176 -35.44 19.53 -4.42
CA ALA A 176 -35.92 19.29 -5.78
C ALA A 176 -36.77 20.45 -6.33
N ALA A 177 -37.60 21.08 -5.47
CA ALA A 177 -38.43 22.22 -5.85
C ALA A 177 -37.61 23.49 -6.15
N LEU A 178 -36.48 23.70 -5.47
CA LEU A 178 -35.62 24.87 -5.69
C LEU A 178 -34.78 24.76 -6.97
N LEU A 179 -34.48 23.54 -7.42
CA LEU A 179 -33.68 23.28 -8.63
C LEU A 179 -34.51 23.15 -9.90
N GLY A 180 -35.84 23.30 -9.84
CA GLY A 180 -36.71 23.25 -11.02
C GLY A 180 -36.67 21.90 -11.75
N LEU A 181 -36.32 20.81 -11.06
CA LEU A 181 -36.30 19.48 -11.66
C LEU A 181 -37.74 18.98 -11.85
N PRO A 182 -38.08 18.41 -13.03
CA PRO A 182 -39.42 17.92 -13.29
C PRO A 182 -39.81 16.80 -12.32
N GLU A 183 -40.98 16.94 -11.67
CA GLU A 183 -41.60 15.89 -10.86
C GLU A 183 -41.84 14.64 -11.73
N ASN A 184 -41.02 13.61 -11.55
CA ASN A 184 -41.30 12.28 -12.11
C ASN A 184 -42.44 11.65 -11.30
N LYS A 185 -43.69 11.86 -11.74
CA LYS A 185 -44.90 11.26 -11.13
C LYS A 185 -45.07 9.75 -11.43
N ASP A 186 -44.11 9.14 -12.11
CA ASP A 186 -44.18 7.75 -12.57
C ASP A 186 -43.32 6.76 -11.76
N ALA A 187 -42.78 7.16 -10.60
CA ALA A 187 -42.13 6.23 -9.68
C ALA A 187 -43.21 5.42 -8.93
N GLY A 188 -43.72 4.39 -9.61
CA GLY A 188 -44.63 3.39 -9.06
C GLY A 188 -44.11 2.81 -7.75
N ASN A 189 -45.06 2.60 -6.84
CA ASN A 189 -44.89 2.07 -5.50
C ASN A 189 -44.12 0.73 -5.51
N LEU A 190 -42.84 0.73 -5.11
CA LEU A 190 -41.99 -0.47 -5.03
C LEU A 190 -42.33 -1.38 -3.84
N GLU A 191 -43.22 -0.98 -2.92
CA GLU A 191 -43.66 -1.82 -1.81
C GLU A 191 -44.62 -2.95 -2.23
N SER A 192 -45.13 -2.96 -3.47
CA SER A 192 -45.96 -4.06 -3.96
C SER A 192 -45.17 -5.24 -4.56
N GLN A 193 -43.84 -5.26 -4.45
CA GLN A 193 -43.00 -6.42 -4.79
C GLN A 193 -42.56 -7.24 -3.57
N LEU A 194 -43.37 -7.25 -2.51
CA LEU A 194 -43.32 -8.31 -1.50
C LEU A 194 -43.62 -9.64 -2.19
N SER A 195 -42.56 -10.42 -2.39
CA SER A 195 -42.56 -11.76 -2.95
C SER A 195 -43.65 -12.64 -2.33
N ASP A 196 -44.56 -13.14 -3.17
CA ASP A 196 -45.44 -14.28 -2.90
C ASP A 196 -44.59 -15.56 -2.84
N ASN A 197 -43.80 -15.72 -1.77
CA ASN A 197 -43.06 -16.95 -1.54
C ASN A 197 -43.95 -17.96 -0.79
N PRO A 198 -44.42 -19.04 -1.44
CA PRO A 198 -45.36 -19.98 -0.84
C PRO A 198 -44.78 -20.77 0.34
N LEU A 199 -43.47 -20.69 0.61
CA LEU A 199 -42.81 -21.36 1.72
C LEU A 199 -43.18 -20.81 3.11
N TYR A 200 -43.81 -19.63 3.20
CA TYR A 200 -44.14 -18.99 4.50
C TYR A 200 -45.62 -19.03 4.90
N ARG A 201 -46.50 -19.73 4.15
CA ARG A 201 -47.87 -19.97 4.63
C ARG A 201 -47.85 -21.04 5.73
N ARG A 202 -47.92 -20.61 6.99
CA ARG A 202 -48.23 -21.49 8.12
C ARG A 202 -49.61 -22.12 7.90
N LYS A 203 -49.69 -23.44 8.08
CA LYS A 203 -50.93 -24.23 8.05
C LYS A 203 -51.86 -23.88 9.19
#